data_AF-A0A4Q5S2Y4-F1
#
_entry.id   AF-A0A4Q5S2Y4-F1
#
_cell.length_a   1.000
_cell.length_b   1.000
_cell.length_c   1.000
_cell.angle_alpha   90.00
_cell.angle_beta   90.00
_cell.angle_gamma   90.00
#
_symmetry.space_group_name_H-M   'P 1'
#
loop_
_entity.id
_entity.type
_entity.pdbx_description
1 polymer ?
#
loop_
_entity_poly.entity_id
_entity_poly.type
_entity_poly.pdbx_seq_one_letter_code
_entity_poly.pdbx_strand_id
1 'polypeptide(L)'
;MDRDVISVKNLQEIERLEAMSYFAKLYHWSEPNPWAGCAFPNPDPVPIDNVTLRDGHVASLRSPLWGRPCFGIPTAWLRHGHTAQVYVRGRYMPSRCQACNARPGCERVAESRLGETEALRIAVTTFRSLGGAAELNKTDGGRAQRAFGKVIEELVEVGSKQNCNDPRALDRTREALVSLRAKERIKKREQRERNDRKYLSEGHIPDVLVSRLESERIYRILRYRNYKSSNEAPRRVKQGDANFTADVWYTRTLLRLQGQSTAPYTIAKHMIESGRAPSSGHESLRDRIISTLARIDLLETKIMPGSSDPVWARFDAKRTLRDIQECPLRSLAPEFSNDPYESP
;
A
#
# COMPACT_ATOMS: atom_id res chain seq x y z
N MET A 1 11.31 1.87 -22.45
CA MET A 1 12.31 1.91 -21.36
C MET A 1 11.56 2.10 -20.07
N ASP A 2 11.25 0.99 -19.41
CA ASP A 2 10.57 1.00 -18.12
C ASP A 2 11.48 1.70 -17.10
N ARG A 3 10.98 2.79 -16.51
CA ARG A 3 11.65 3.42 -15.37
C ARG A 3 11.61 2.43 -14.23
N ASP A 4 12.79 1.96 -13.82
CA ASP A 4 13.01 1.02 -12.71
C ASP A 4 12.07 1.30 -11.53
N VAL A 5 11.11 0.39 -11.34
CA VAL A 5 10.26 0.38 -10.15
C VAL A 5 11.15 -0.10 -9.00
N ILE A 6 11.75 0.86 -8.30
CA ILE A 6 12.56 0.56 -7.13
C ILE A 6 11.67 -0.08 -6.06
N SER A 7 12.03 -1.30 -5.68
CA SER A 7 11.30 -2.05 -4.64
C SER A 7 11.44 -1.39 -3.27
N VAL A 8 10.48 -1.62 -2.37
CA VAL A 8 10.54 -1.18 -0.96
C VAL A 8 11.85 -1.65 -0.30
N LYS A 9 12.30 -2.87 -0.63
CA LYS A 9 13.56 -3.45 -0.14
C LYS A 9 14.78 -2.61 -0.55
N ASN A 10 14.81 -2.14 -1.79
CA ASN A 10 15.90 -1.31 -2.29
C ASN A 10 15.92 0.07 -1.61
N LEU A 11 14.75 0.66 -1.32
CA LEU A 11 14.67 1.93 -0.58
C LEU A 11 15.07 1.79 0.89
N GLN A 12 14.74 0.67 1.54
CA GLN A 12 15.18 0.38 2.90
C GLN A 12 16.70 0.21 3.00
N GLU A 13 17.33 -0.42 2.00
CA GLU A 13 18.78 -0.50 1.97
C GLU A 13 19.43 0.85 1.68
N ILE A 14 18.83 1.67 0.80
CA ILE A 14 19.30 3.05 0.59
C ILE A 14 19.23 3.84 1.89
N GLU A 15 18.14 3.76 2.65
CA GLU A 15 18.02 4.39 3.98
C GLU A 15 19.11 3.88 4.94
N ARG A 16 19.33 2.55 4.98
CA ARG A 16 20.37 1.93 5.82
C ARG A 16 21.77 2.43 5.46
N LEU A 17 22.07 2.48 4.17
CA LEU A 17 23.35 2.97 3.64
C LEU A 17 23.51 4.46 3.91
N GLU A 18 22.48 5.27 3.70
CA GLU A 18 22.51 6.71 3.96
C GLU A 18 22.79 7.02 5.43
N ALA A 19 22.30 6.18 6.35
CA ALA A 19 22.50 6.29 7.81
C ALA A 19 23.88 5.81 8.31
N MET A 20 24.72 5.21 7.45
CA MET A 20 26.07 4.78 7.85
C MET A 20 27.09 5.93 7.79
N SER A 21 27.98 6.00 8.79
CA SER A 21 29.15 6.89 8.73
C SER A 21 30.05 6.55 7.53
N TYR A 22 30.88 7.48 7.08
CA TYR A 22 31.79 7.24 5.96
C TYR A 22 32.70 6.02 6.16
N PHE A 23 33.26 5.85 7.36
CA PHE A 23 34.08 4.68 7.67
C PHE A 23 33.24 3.39 7.73
N ALA A 24 32.01 3.44 8.25
CA ALA A 24 31.09 2.29 8.23
C ALA A 24 30.70 1.90 6.79
N LYS A 25 30.52 2.88 5.90
CA LYS A 25 30.38 2.64 4.46
C LYS A 25 31.65 1.98 3.91
N LEU A 26 32.83 2.54 4.16
CA LEU A 26 34.10 1.96 3.68
C LEU A 26 34.32 0.50 4.13
N TYR A 27 33.86 0.14 5.35
CA TYR A 27 33.90 -1.21 5.88
C TYR A 27 32.85 -2.13 5.25
N HIS A 28 31.58 -1.72 5.21
CA HIS A 28 30.50 -2.48 4.56
C HIS A 28 30.82 -2.81 3.10
N TRP A 29 31.43 -1.87 2.37
CA TRP A 29 31.86 -2.05 0.97
C TRP A 29 33.20 -2.76 0.79
N SER A 30 33.85 -3.16 1.88
CA SER A 30 35.01 -4.07 1.87
C SER A 30 34.62 -5.53 2.08
N GLU A 31 33.34 -5.82 2.39
CA GLU A 31 32.83 -7.17 2.54
C GLU A 31 32.78 -7.92 1.19
N PRO A 32 32.94 -9.26 1.16
CA PRO A 32 32.95 -10.04 -0.09
C PRO A 32 31.64 -9.96 -0.89
N ASN A 33 30.53 -9.63 -0.23
CA ASN A 33 29.23 -9.41 -0.86
C ASN A 33 28.49 -8.27 -0.14
N PRO A 34 28.83 -7.00 -0.45
CA PRO A 34 28.24 -5.84 0.24
C PRO A 34 26.76 -5.66 -0.11
N TRP A 35 26.28 -6.38 -1.13
CA TRP A 35 24.89 -6.39 -1.57
C TRP A 35 24.11 -7.61 -1.04
N ALA A 36 24.66 -8.40 -0.12
CA ALA A 36 23.96 -9.52 0.48
C ALA A 36 22.64 -9.05 1.14
N GLY A 37 21.53 -9.19 0.42
CA GLY A 37 20.21 -8.67 0.82
C GLY A 37 19.51 -7.81 -0.24
N CYS A 38 20.22 -7.19 -1.17
CA CYS A 38 19.65 -6.43 -2.29
C CYS A 38 19.55 -7.26 -3.58
N ALA A 39 18.52 -7.03 -4.37
CA ALA A 39 18.36 -7.64 -5.70
C ALA A 39 19.12 -6.83 -6.77
N PHE A 40 20.39 -6.49 -6.50
CA PHE A 40 21.28 -5.98 -7.54
C PHE A 40 22.08 -7.18 -8.07
N PRO A 41 21.99 -7.53 -9.36
CA PRO A 41 22.78 -8.62 -9.91
C PRO A 41 24.27 -8.27 -9.75
N ASN A 42 25.02 -9.16 -9.12
CA ASN A 42 26.46 -9.02 -8.88
C ASN A 42 27.20 -9.81 -9.98
N PRO A 43 27.73 -9.18 -11.05
CA PRO A 43 28.20 -9.95 -12.18
C PRO A 43 29.58 -10.56 -11.98
N ASP A 44 30.50 -9.94 -11.22
CA ASP A 44 31.84 -10.51 -11.00
C ASP A 44 32.54 -9.93 -9.75
N PRO A 45 33.25 -10.75 -8.95
CA PRO A 45 34.14 -10.27 -7.89
C PRO A 45 35.40 -9.65 -8.49
N VAL A 46 35.61 -8.36 -8.29
CA VAL A 46 36.82 -7.65 -8.76
C VAL A 46 38.02 -8.05 -7.89
N PRO A 47 39.15 -8.51 -8.46
CA PRO A 47 40.34 -8.83 -7.70
C PRO A 47 41.05 -7.57 -7.17
N ILE A 48 41.62 -7.69 -5.97
CA ILE A 48 42.01 -6.60 -5.07
C ILE A 48 43.54 -6.46 -5.06
N ASP A 49 44.12 -5.48 -5.76
CA ASP A 49 45.56 -5.15 -5.66
C ASP A 49 45.87 -3.71 -5.19
N ASN A 50 46.52 -3.66 -4.01
CA ASN A 50 47.48 -2.72 -3.40
C ASN A 50 47.38 -1.18 -3.56
N VAL A 51 46.68 -0.52 -2.62
CA VAL A 51 46.99 0.84 -2.10
C VAL A 51 46.73 0.88 -0.59
N THR A 52 47.57 1.58 0.18
CA THR A 52 47.51 1.67 1.65
C THR A 52 47.02 3.04 2.11
N LEU A 53 45.91 3.10 2.87
CA LEU A 53 45.50 4.29 3.61
C LEU A 53 45.82 4.08 5.09
N ARG A 54 46.57 5.01 5.69
CA ARG A 54 46.85 5.05 7.14
C ARG A 54 46.03 6.18 7.76
N ASP A 55 45.23 5.83 8.76
CA ASP A 55 44.80 6.77 9.78
C ASP A 55 45.09 6.14 11.15
N GLY A 56 45.31 6.98 12.17
CA GLY A 56 45.97 6.66 13.44
C GLY A 56 45.36 5.60 14.35
N HIS A 57 44.41 4.77 13.88
CA HIS A 57 43.91 3.60 14.60
C HIS A 57 43.90 2.35 13.72
N VAL A 58 44.38 1.26 14.31
CA VAL A 58 44.79 0.00 13.70
C VAL A 58 43.63 -0.73 13.01
N ALA A 59 43.41 -0.44 11.74
CA ALA A 59 42.82 -1.37 10.78
C ALA A 59 43.38 -1.07 9.39
N SER A 60 44.31 -1.92 8.93
CA SER A 60 44.85 -1.85 7.57
C SER A 60 43.79 -2.34 6.58
N LEU A 61 42.96 -1.44 6.07
CA LEU A 61 41.99 -1.76 5.02
C LEU A 61 42.73 -1.90 3.68
N ARG A 62 42.90 -3.15 3.24
CA ARG A 62 43.55 -3.53 1.98
C ARG A 62 42.51 -3.58 0.87
N SER A 63 42.33 -2.51 0.08
CA SER A 63 41.57 -2.58 -1.18
C SER A 63 41.89 -1.44 -2.14
N PRO A 64 42.16 -1.70 -3.44
CA PRO A 64 42.13 -0.64 -4.44
C PRO A 64 40.72 -0.04 -4.50
N LEU A 65 40.65 1.28 -4.59
CA LEU A 65 39.41 2.05 -4.65
C LEU A 65 38.80 2.08 -6.07
N TRP A 66 39.13 1.11 -6.93
CA TRP A 66 38.49 0.96 -8.24
C TRP A 66 37.13 0.29 -8.05
N GLY A 67 36.06 0.94 -8.54
CA GLY A 67 34.70 0.43 -8.40
C GLY A 67 34.00 0.76 -7.07
N ARG A 68 34.62 1.51 -6.14
CA ARG A 68 33.91 1.97 -4.94
C ARG A 68 32.89 3.07 -5.29
N PRO A 69 31.63 2.93 -4.86
CA PRO A 69 30.64 3.96 -5.09
C PRO A 69 31.02 5.23 -4.34
N CYS A 70 30.90 6.38 -4.99
CA CYS A 70 31.15 7.68 -4.37
C CYS A 70 30.07 8.06 -3.34
N PHE A 71 29.15 7.15 -2.97
CA PHE A 71 28.05 7.37 -2.02
C PHE A 71 27.23 8.63 -2.28
N GLY A 72 27.02 8.94 -3.57
CA GLY A 72 26.31 10.14 -3.98
C GLY A 72 27.02 11.44 -3.58
N ILE A 73 28.36 11.44 -3.48
CA ILE A 73 29.14 12.68 -3.36
C ILE A 73 28.84 13.54 -4.60
N PRO A 74 28.23 14.72 -4.42
CA PRO A 74 27.75 15.54 -5.54
C PRO A 74 28.85 15.92 -6.55
N THR A 75 30.05 16.25 -6.05
CA THR A 75 31.19 16.64 -6.89
C THR A 75 31.74 15.49 -7.72
N ALA A 76 31.74 14.26 -7.19
CA ALA A 76 32.15 13.06 -7.91
C ALA A 76 31.12 12.70 -9.00
N TRP A 77 29.83 12.81 -8.67
CA TRP A 77 28.75 12.62 -9.64
C TRP A 77 28.82 13.63 -10.79
N LEU A 78 28.98 14.92 -10.49
CA LEU A 78 29.09 15.96 -11.53
C LEU A 78 30.32 15.80 -12.43
N ARG A 79 31.42 15.23 -11.92
CA ARG A 79 32.65 15.00 -12.69
C ARG A 79 32.59 13.74 -13.55
N HIS A 80 31.97 12.67 -13.04
CA HIS A 80 32.11 11.31 -13.60
C HIS A 80 30.78 10.70 -14.08
N GLY A 81 29.64 11.13 -13.55
CA GLY A 81 28.30 10.64 -13.88
C GLY A 81 27.90 10.91 -15.34
N HIS A 82 28.35 12.05 -15.88
CA HIS A 82 28.02 12.52 -17.22
C HIS A 82 29.23 12.54 -18.17
N THR A 83 30.38 11.97 -17.78
CA THR A 83 31.53 11.91 -18.69
C THR A 83 31.21 10.98 -19.86
N ALA A 84 31.48 11.44 -21.09
CA ALA A 84 31.40 10.58 -22.27
C ALA A 84 32.39 9.42 -22.16
N GLN A 85 32.06 8.29 -22.80
CA GLN A 85 32.98 7.17 -22.91
C GLN A 85 34.20 7.58 -23.74
N VAL A 86 35.39 7.17 -23.29
CA VAL A 86 36.64 7.50 -23.98
C VAL A 86 37.09 6.29 -24.77
N TYR A 87 37.40 6.49 -26.06
CA TYR A 87 37.96 5.43 -26.89
C TYR A 87 39.46 5.31 -26.64
N VAL A 88 39.90 4.16 -26.12
CA VAL A 88 41.29 3.89 -25.78
C VAL A 88 41.68 2.52 -26.34
N ARG A 89 42.72 2.48 -27.19
CA ARG A 89 43.31 1.23 -27.72
C ARG A 89 42.27 0.25 -28.30
N GLY A 90 41.36 0.73 -29.13
CA GLY A 90 40.40 -0.13 -29.82
C GLY A 90 39.08 -0.40 -29.07
N ARG A 91 38.91 0.10 -27.84
CA ARG A 91 37.72 -0.15 -27.00
C ARG A 91 37.19 1.15 -26.38
N TYR A 92 35.87 1.25 -26.22
CA TYR A 92 35.25 2.31 -25.44
C TYR A 92 35.31 1.97 -23.95
N MET A 93 35.96 2.83 -23.17
CA MET A 93 36.06 2.69 -21.72
C MET A 93 34.93 3.49 -21.05
N PRO A 94 34.08 2.85 -20.24
CA PRO A 94 33.05 3.55 -19.47
C PRO A 94 33.68 4.47 -18.43
N SER A 95 32.98 5.55 -18.08
CA SER A 95 33.38 6.41 -16.95
C SER A 95 33.30 5.65 -15.61
N ARG A 96 33.96 6.17 -14.57
CA ARG A 96 33.94 5.56 -13.22
C ARG A 96 32.53 5.35 -12.68
N CYS A 97 31.61 6.28 -12.93
CA CYS A 97 30.21 6.12 -12.53
C CYS A 97 29.42 5.20 -13.47
N GLN A 98 29.74 5.16 -14.76
CA GLN A 98 29.09 4.26 -15.72
C GLN A 98 29.45 2.79 -15.46
N ALA A 99 30.66 2.52 -14.96
CA ALA A 99 31.10 1.19 -14.54
C ALA A 99 30.66 0.82 -13.11
N CYS A 100 29.97 1.72 -12.39
CA CYS A 100 29.60 1.51 -10.98
C CYS A 100 28.19 0.92 -10.84
N ASN A 101 28.09 -0.25 -10.21
CA ASN A 101 26.82 -0.94 -9.99
C ASN A 101 25.86 -0.15 -9.06
N ALA A 102 26.39 0.68 -8.16
CA ALA A 102 25.57 1.50 -7.27
C ALA A 102 25.09 2.81 -7.92
N ARG A 103 25.34 3.02 -9.23
CA ARG A 103 24.99 4.26 -9.93
C ARG A 103 23.53 4.67 -9.75
N PRO A 104 22.51 3.81 -9.91
CA PRO A 104 21.11 4.23 -9.79
C PRO A 104 20.76 4.78 -8.39
N GLY A 105 21.35 4.21 -7.35
CA GLY A 105 21.21 4.71 -5.97
C GLY A 105 22.00 6.00 -5.75
N CYS A 106 23.28 6.01 -6.13
CA CYS A 106 24.17 7.16 -5.94
C CYS A 106 23.72 8.40 -6.73
N GLU A 107 23.16 8.21 -7.93
CA GLU A 107 22.61 9.28 -8.77
C GLU A 107 21.47 9.99 -8.07
N ARG A 108 20.52 9.24 -7.48
CA ARG A 108 19.41 9.85 -6.72
C ARG A 108 19.89 10.66 -5.53
N VAL A 109 20.84 10.12 -4.76
CA VAL A 109 21.42 10.82 -3.61
C VAL A 109 22.15 12.08 -4.06
N ALA A 110 22.96 11.99 -5.11
CA ALA A 110 23.69 13.13 -5.64
C ALA A 110 22.75 14.20 -6.21
N GLU A 111 21.78 13.84 -7.05
CA GLU A 111 20.80 14.80 -7.60
C GLU A 111 19.92 15.42 -6.51
N SER A 112 19.54 14.66 -5.49
CA SER A 112 18.78 15.17 -4.33
C SER A 112 19.55 16.26 -3.58
N ARG A 113 20.85 16.03 -3.36
CA ARG A 113 21.79 17.00 -2.74
C ARG A 113 22.04 18.20 -3.64
N LEU A 114 22.22 17.99 -4.93
CA LEU A 114 22.43 19.07 -5.92
C LEU A 114 21.18 19.96 -6.12
N GLY A 115 20.00 19.49 -5.71
CA GLY A 115 18.75 20.24 -5.77
C GLY A 115 18.28 20.81 -4.42
N GLU A 116 19.12 20.75 -3.38
CA GLU A 116 18.73 21.06 -1.99
C GLU A 116 18.34 22.52 -1.79
N THR A 117 19.14 23.46 -2.30
CA THR A 117 18.87 24.90 -2.24
C THR A 117 18.69 25.50 -3.63
N GLU A 118 18.00 26.63 -3.71
CA GLU A 118 17.83 27.34 -4.98
C GLU A 118 19.17 27.81 -5.56
N ALA A 119 20.05 28.33 -4.71
CA ALA A 119 21.38 28.80 -5.11
C ALA A 119 22.25 27.66 -5.68
N LEU A 120 22.25 26.50 -5.04
CA LEU A 120 22.95 25.31 -5.54
C LEU A 120 22.34 24.81 -6.86
N ARG A 121 21.01 24.82 -6.99
CA ARG A 121 20.33 24.43 -8.23
C ARG A 121 20.70 25.34 -9.39
N ILE A 122 20.74 26.66 -9.17
CA ILE A 122 21.17 27.65 -10.15
C ILE A 122 22.64 27.43 -10.54
N ALA A 123 23.53 27.20 -9.57
CA ALA A 123 24.93 26.94 -9.82
C ALA A 123 25.15 25.66 -10.65
N VAL A 124 24.43 24.58 -10.33
CA VAL A 124 24.49 23.30 -11.06
C VAL A 124 23.95 23.44 -12.48
N THR A 125 22.83 24.16 -12.65
CA THR A 125 22.23 24.41 -13.97
C THR A 125 23.20 25.22 -14.84
N THR A 126 23.84 26.23 -14.26
CA THR A 126 24.86 27.07 -14.93
C THR A 126 26.08 26.25 -15.33
N PHE A 127 26.56 25.36 -14.46
CA PHE A 127 27.66 24.45 -14.79
C PHE A 127 27.29 23.52 -15.96
N ARG A 128 26.08 22.95 -15.94
CA ARG A 128 25.57 22.07 -17.01
C ARG A 128 25.43 22.82 -18.34
N SER A 129 24.92 24.04 -18.34
CA SER A 129 24.76 24.85 -19.57
C SER A 129 26.09 25.24 -20.19
N LEU A 130 27.17 25.31 -19.40
CA LEU A 130 28.54 25.57 -19.87
C LEU A 130 29.27 24.28 -20.31
N GLY A 131 28.55 23.21 -20.63
CA GLY A 131 29.10 21.95 -21.11
C GLY A 131 29.57 20.98 -20.02
N GLY A 132 29.38 21.34 -18.75
CA GLY A 132 29.50 20.44 -17.59
C GLY A 132 30.81 19.66 -17.53
N ALA A 133 30.71 18.35 -17.30
CA ALA A 133 31.87 17.46 -17.18
C ALA A 133 32.74 17.40 -18.44
N ALA A 134 32.17 17.61 -19.62
CA ALA A 134 32.90 17.53 -20.88
C ALA A 134 33.86 18.71 -21.04
N GLU A 135 33.41 19.92 -20.70
CA GLU A 135 34.22 21.15 -20.75
C GLU A 135 35.18 21.27 -19.56
N LEU A 136 34.80 20.74 -18.39
CA LEU A 136 35.66 20.74 -17.19
C LEU A 136 37.00 20.03 -17.40
N ASN A 137 37.04 19.00 -18.26
CA ASN A 137 38.23 18.19 -18.52
C ASN A 137 39.05 18.68 -19.73
N LYS A 138 38.66 19.78 -20.38
CA LYS A 138 39.41 20.39 -21.49
C LYS A 138 40.44 21.40 -20.98
N THR A 139 41.58 21.48 -21.67
CA THR A 139 42.69 22.37 -21.34
C THR A 139 42.29 23.86 -21.31
N ASP A 140 41.33 24.26 -22.16
CA ASP A 140 40.83 25.64 -22.28
C ASP A 140 39.46 25.87 -21.59
N GLY A 141 39.02 24.93 -20.74
CA GLY A 141 37.70 24.89 -20.10
C GLY A 141 37.45 25.90 -18.97
N GLY A 142 38.13 27.05 -18.95
CA GLY A 142 38.18 27.97 -17.80
C GLY A 142 36.84 28.56 -17.35
N ARG A 143 35.81 28.56 -18.21
CA ARG A 143 34.44 28.96 -17.81
C ARG A 143 33.71 27.85 -17.03
N ALA A 144 33.80 26.60 -17.51
CA ALA A 144 33.22 25.45 -16.82
C ALA A 144 33.92 25.18 -15.48
N GLN A 145 35.24 25.39 -15.41
CA GLN A 145 36.00 25.24 -14.16
C GLN A 145 35.57 26.26 -13.09
N ARG A 146 35.33 27.53 -13.48
CA ARG A 146 34.80 28.57 -12.57
C ARG A 146 33.38 28.26 -12.11
N ALA A 147 32.51 27.83 -13.01
CA ALA A 147 31.15 27.42 -12.66
C ALA A 147 31.14 26.20 -11.74
N PHE A 148 32.05 25.25 -11.94
CA PHE A 148 32.23 24.12 -11.04
C PHE A 148 32.77 24.55 -9.67
N GLY A 149 33.68 25.54 -9.62
CA GLY A 149 34.12 26.18 -8.38
C GLY A 149 32.95 26.77 -7.58
N LYS A 150 32.04 27.48 -8.26
CA LYS A 150 30.81 28.01 -7.64
C LYS A 150 29.92 26.90 -7.08
N VAL A 151 29.75 25.79 -7.80
CA VAL A 151 29.01 24.62 -7.26
C VAL A 151 29.68 24.06 -6.00
N ILE A 152 31.01 24.03 -5.96
CA ILE A 152 31.78 23.58 -4.79
C ILE A 152 31.57 24.52 -3.60
N GLU A 153 31.55 25.83 -3.81
CA GLU A 153 31.31 26.84 -2.77
C GLU A 153 29.91 26.67 -2.15
N GLU A 154 28.88 26.59 -2.98
CA GLU A 154 27.50 26.37 -2.54
C GLU A 154 27.35 25.03 -1.78
N LEU A 155 28.03 23.97 -2.22
CA LEU A 155 28.06 22.69 -1.51
C LEU A 155 28.78 22.75 -0.15
N VAL A 156 29.73 23.68 0.05
CA VAL A 156 30.35 23.93 1.36
C VAL A 156 29.34 24.61 2.28
N GLU A 157 28.67 25.65 1.76
CA GLU A 157 27.75 26.49 2.51
C GLU A 157 26.53 25.70 3.01
N VAL A 158 26.00 24.79 2.20
CA VAL A 158 24.88 23.91 2.58
C VAL A 158 25.32 22.79 3.54
N GLY A 159 26.63 22.55 3.69
CA GLY A 159 27.17 21.46 4.51
C GLY A 159 27.19 20.09 3.82
N SER A 160 26.67 19.99 2.59
CA SER A 160 26.57 18.75 1.80
C SER A 160 27.91 18.21 1.27
N LYS A 161 29.03 18.87 1.60
CA LYS A 161 30.41 18.36 1.40
C LYS A 161 30.85 17.34 2.45
N GLN A 162 30.19 17.28 3.60
CA GLN A 162 30.66 16.42 4.68
C GLN A 162 30.25 14.96 4.43
N ASN A 163 31.20 14.07 4.69
CA ASN A 163 31.10 12.61 4.60
C ASN A 163 30.12 11.99 5.64
N CYS A 164 29.34 12.82 6.35
CA CYS A 164 28.37 12.41 7.36
C CYS A 164 26.95 12.36 6.79
N ASN A 165 26.11 11.59 7.47
CA ASN A 165 24.71 11.38 7.15
C ASN A 165 24.00 12.72 6.95
N ASP A 166 23.43 12.92 5.77
CA ASP A 166 22.59 14.07 5.49
C ASP A 166 21.18 13.75 6.02
N PRO A 167 20.75 14.35 7.15
CA PRO A 167 19.47 14.02 7.76
C PRO A 167 18.29 14.29 6.81
N ARG A 168 18.44 15.25 5.90
CA ARG A 168 17.40 15.67 4.97
C ARG A 168 17.23 14.68 3.81
N ALA A 169 18.33 14.08 3.35
CA ALA A 169 18.27 12.98 2.38
C ALA A 169 17.54 11.75 2.96
N LEU A 170 17.86 11.41 4.22
CA LEU A 170 17.19 10.34 4.96
C LEU A 170 15.68 10.59 5.11
N ASP A 171 15.28 11.82 5.44
CA ASP A 171 13.86 12.17 5.61
C ASP A 171 13.07 12.04 4.29
N ARG A 172 13.64 12.45 3.15
CA ARG A 172 13.01 12.23 1.83
C ARG A 172 12.85 10.73 1.50
N THR A 173 13.87 9.93 1.81
CA THR A 173 13.82 8.46 1.60
C THR A 173 12.73 7.83 2.47
N ARG A 174 12.59 8.29 3.72
CA ARG A 174 11.51 7.87 4.64
C ARG A 174 10.13 8.27 4.15
N GLU A 175 9.94 9.50 3.70
CA GLU A 175 8.68 9.98 3.13
C GLU A 175 8.26 9.14 1.91
N ALA A 176 9.21 8.82 1.02
CA ALA A 176 8.98 7.95 -0.12
C ALA A 176 8.56 6.53 0.30
N LEU A 177 9.21 5.97 1.34
CA LEU A 177 8.84 4.66 1.92
C LEU A 177 7.44 4.66 2.52
N VAL A 178 7.07 5.71 3.27
CA VAL A 178 5.73 5.87 3.83
C VAL A 178 4.68 5.92 2.73
N SER A 179 4.93 6.73 1.69
CA SER A 179 4.03 6.86 0.53
C SER A 179 3.84 5.53 -0.21
N LEU A 180 4.93 4.77 -0.44
CA LEU A 180 4.87 3.47 -1.10
C LEU A 180 4.12 2.43 -0.26
N ARG A 181 4.40 2.36 1.06
CA ARG A 181 3.68 1.46 1.96
C ARG A 181 2.19 1.78 2.02
N ALA A 182 1.81 3.07 2.01
CA ALA A 182 0.42 3.48 1.94
C ALA A 182 -0.24 3.01 0.64
N LYS A 183 0.41 3.19 -0.51
CA LYS A 183 -0.06 2.70 -1.82
C LYS A 183 -0.19 1.18 -1.86
N GLU A 184 0.76 0.44 -1.28
CA GLU A 184 0.68 -1.03 -1.18
C GLU A 184 -0.48 -1.50 -0.30
N ARG A 185 -0.77 -0.81 0.82
CA ARG A 185 -1.93 -1.12 1.67
C ARG A 185 -3.23 -0.92 0.91
N ILE A 186 -3.37 0.18 0.16
CA ILE A 186 -4.55 0.45 -0.66
C ILE A 186 -4.71 -0.62 -1.74
N LYS A 187 -3.65 -0.93 -2.49
CA LYS A 187 -3.69 -2.00 -3.51
C LYS A 187 -4.07 -3.36 -2.93
N LYS A 188 -3.52 -3.72 -1.76
CA LYS A 188 -3.89 -4.97 -1.08
C LYS A 188 -5.35 -4.97 -0.65
N ARG A 189 -5.89 -3.84 -0.17
CA ARG A 189 -7.32 -3.70 0.15
C ARG A 189 -8.18 -3.89 -1.09
N GLU A 190 -7.88 -3.18 -2.18
CA GLU A 190 -8.61 -3.30 -3.45
C GLU A 190 -8.57 -4.71 -4.03
N GLN A 191 -7.41 -5.38 -3.97
CA GLN A 191 -7.27 -6.76 -4.44
C GLN A 191 -8.12 -7.73 -3.61
N ARG A 192 -8.16 -7.56 -2.29
CA ARG A 192 -9.00 -8.36 -1.41
C ARG A 192 -10.48 -8.13 -1.70
N GLU A 193 -10.92 -6.88 -1.83
CA GLU A 193 -12.30 -6.58 -2.20
C GLU A 193 -12.70 -7.20 -3.54
N ARG A 194 -11.78 -7.24 -4.52
CA ARG A 194 -12.01 -7.94 -5.80
C ARG A 194 -12.12 -9.45 -5.62
N ASN A 195 -11.25 -10.05 -4.81
CA ASN A 195 -11.29 -11.49 -4.53
C ASN A 195 -12.58 -11.87 -3.80
N ASP A 196 -13.00 -11.09 -2.80
CA ASP A 196 -14.24 -11.30 -2.06
C ASP A 196 -15.46 -11.18 -2.97
N ARG A 197 -15.46 -10.21 -3.90
CA ARG A 197 -16.51 -10.09 -4.93
C ARG A 197 -16.58 -11.33 -5.81
N LYS A 198 -15.42 -11.84 -6.26
CA LYS A 198 -15.34 -13.04 -7.10
C LYS A 198 -15.84 -14.26 -6.33
N TYR A 199 -15.39 -14.43 -5.09
CA TYR A 199 -15.77 -15.55 -4.22
C TYR A 199 -17.28 -15.58 -3.95
N LEU A 200 -17.89 -14.43 -3.67
CA LEU A 200 -19.34 -14.31 -3.53
C LEU A 200 -20.09 -14.57 -4.85
N SER A 201 -19.55 -14.11 -5.99
CA SER A 201 -20.19 -14.35 -7.29
C SER A 201 -20.16 -15.82 -7.72
N GLU A 202 -19.19 -16.58 -7.22
CA GLU A 202 -19.07 -18.03 -7.43
C GLU A 202 -19.97 -18.84 -6.47
N GLY A 203 -20.79 -18.16 -5.64
CA GLY A 203 -21.72 -18.80 -4.72
C GLY A 203 -21.09 -19.35 -3.45
N HIS A 204 -19.78 -19.12 -3.23
CA HIS A 204 -19.11 -19.48 -2.00
C HIS A 204 -19.40 -18.44 -0.91
N ILE A 205 -20.22 -18.83 0.06
CA ILE A 205 -20.59 -17.98 1.20
C ILE A 205 -19.71 -18.37 2.40
N PRO A 206 -18.88 -17.46 2.94
CA PRO A 206 -18.10 -17.75 4.14
C PRO A 206 -18.99 -18.05 5.35
N ASP A 207 -18.62 -19.01 6.19
CA ASP A 207 -19.38 -19.41 7.40
C ASP A 207 -19.63 -18.23 8.35
N VAL A 208 -18.70 -17.27 8.40
CA VAL A 208 -18.83 -16.06 9.22
C VAL A 208 -20.01 -15.19 8.73
N LEU A 209 -20.24 -15.14 7.42
CA LEU A 209 -21.37 -14.42 6.84
C LEU A 209 -22.69 -15.13 7.12
N VAL A 210 -22.70 -16.47 7.09
CA VAL A 210 -23.86 -17.29 7.48
C VAL A 210 -24.21 -17.05 8.96
N SER A 211 -23.21 -17.10 9.84
CA SER A 211 -23.36 -16.83 11.26
C SER A 211 -23.92 -15.42 11.54
N ARG A 212 -23.47 -14.44 10.73
CA ARG A 212 -23.99 -13.07 10.83
C ARG A 212 -25.43 -12.94 10.32
N LEU A 213 -25.81 -13.66 9.26
CA LEU A 213 -27.20 -13.73 8.80
C LEU A 213 -28.13 -14.31 9.88
N GLU A 214 -27.69 -15.31 10.64
CA GLU A 214 -28.46 -15.83 11.77
C GLU A 214 -28.63 -14.81 12.90
N SER A 215 -27.56 -14.06 13.21
CA SER A 215 -27.62 -12.99 14.20
C SER A 215 -28.60 -11.89 13.77
N GLU A 216 -28.55 -11.49 12.49
CA GLU A 216 -29.49 -10.54 11.88
C GLU A 216 -30.93 -11.07 11.87
N ARG A 217 -31.13 -12.38 11.66
CA ARG A 217 -32.45 -13.00 11.76
C ARG A 217 -33.04 -12.83 13.16
N ILE A 218 -32.27 -13.11 14.22
CA ILE A 218 -32.70 -12.92 15.61
C ILE A 218 -33.03 -11.46 15.87
N TYR A 219 -32.16 -10.54 15.44
CA TYR A 219 -32.37 -9.10 15.60
C TYR A 219 -33.65 -8.61 14.92
N ARG A 220 -33.93 -9.10 13.70
CA ARG A 220 -35.15 -8.79 12.96
C ARG A 220 -36.41 -9.29 13.64
N ILE A 221 -36.38 -10.45 14.29
CA ILE A 221 -37.50 -10.96 15.08
C ILE A 221 -37.83 -9.96 16.21
N LEU A 222 -36.82 -9.48 16.92
CA LEU A 222 -36.99 -8.49 17.99
C LEU A 222 -37.54 -7.17 17.46
N ARG A 223 -36.92 -6.60 16.42
CA ARG A 223 -37.41 -5.35 15.80
C ARG A 223 -38.83 -5.49 15.25
N TYR A 224 -39.17 -6.63 14.65
CA TYR A 224 -40.52 -6.90 14.15
C TYR A 224 -41.53 -6.91 15.29
N ARG A 225 -41.24 -7.59 16.41
CA ARG A 225 -42.13 -7.64 17.57
C ARG A 225 -42.38 -6.24 18.14
N ASN A 226 -41.31 -5.45 18.28
CA ASN A 226 -41.39 -4.08 18.77
C ASN A 226 -42.20 -3.18 17.82
N TYR A 227 -41.98 -3.30 16.51
CA TYR A 227 -42.76 -2.55 15.54
C TYR A 227 -44.23 -2.98 15.54
N LYS A 228 -44.50 -4.28 15.62
CA LYS A 228 -45.85 -4.86 15.64
C LYS A 228 -46.70 -4.35 16.80
N SER A 229 -46.10 -4.09 17.97
CA SER A 229 -46.79 -3.49 19.13
C SER A 229 -47.09 -2.00 18.98
N SER A 230 -46.51 -1.32 18.00
CA SER A 230 -46.77 0.10 17.77
C SER A 230 -48.18 0.35 17.19
N ASN A 231 -48.75 1.51 17.50
CA ASN A 231 -50.01 1.96 16.92
C ASN A 231 -49.89 2.19 15.40
N GLU A 232 -48.68 2.51 14.92
CA GLU A 232 -48.37 2.80 13.52
C GLU A 232 -48.19 1.54 12.66
N ALA A 233 -48.11 0.35 13.26
CA ALA A 233 -47.94 -0.88 12.49
C ALA A 233 -49.20 -1.22 11.66
N PRO A 234 -49.08 -1.41 10.34
CA PRO A 234 -50.22 -1.75 9.49
C PRO A 234 -50.73 -3.16 9.78
N ARG A 235 -52.02 -3.39 9.48
CA ARG A 235 -52.70 -4.67 9.75
C ARG A 235 -51.95 -5.89 9.21
N ARG A 236 -51.32 -5.78 8.03
CA ARG A 236 -50.51 -6.84 7.41
C ARG A 236 -49.31 -7.27 8.26
N VAL A 237 -48.73 -6.35 9.04
CA VAL A 237 -47.65 -6.63 10.01
C VAL A 237 -48.26 -7.20 11.29
N LYS A 238 -49.38 -6.66 11.78
CA LYS A 238 -50.05 -7.16 12.99
C LYS A 238 -50.52 -8.62 12.87
N GLN A 239 -50.90 -9.07 11.69
CA GLN A 239 -51.34 -10.46 11.46
C GLN A 239 -50.20 -11.45 11.16
N GLY A 240 -48.98 -10.98 10.92
CA GLY A 240 -47.86 -11.86 10.61
C GLY A 240 -47.18 -12.46 11.84
N ASP A 241 -46.58 -13.62 11.65
CA ASP A 241 -45.65 -14.22 12.62
C ASP A 241 -44.23 -13.70 12.40
N ALA A 242 -43.58 -13.27 13.48
CA ALA A 242 -42.25 -12.68 13.45
C ALA A 242 -41.19 -13.70 13.05
N ASN A 243 -41.26 -14.92 13.62
CA ASN A 243 -40.28 -15.98 13.36
C ASN A 243 -40.35 -16.40 11.89
N PHE A 244 -41.54 -16.75 11.41
CA PHE A 244 -41.75 -17.13 10.02
C PHE A 244 -41.33 -16.03 9.04
N THR A 245 -41.65 -14.76 9.33
CA THR A 245 -41.24 -13.64 8.46
C THR A 245 -39.71 -13.51 8.41
N ALA A 246 -39.03 -13.68 9.54
CA ALA A 246 -37.56 -13.63 9.59
C ALA A 246 -36.90 -14.86 8.92
N ASP A 247 -37.49 -16.05 9.02
CA ASP A 247 -37.03 -17.26 8.32
C ASP A 247 -37.14 -17.14 6.80
N VAL A 248 -38.25 -16.59 6.30
CA VAL A 248 -38.42 -16.29 4.87
C VAL A 248 -37.39 -15.26 4.41
N TRP A 249 -37.14 -14.22 5.21
CA TRP A 249 -36.11 -13.22 4.90
C TRP A 249 -34.70 -13.83 4.87
N TYR A 250 -34.36 -14.64 5.86
CA TYR A 250 -33.06 -15.33 5.96
C TYR A 250 -32.84 -16.20 4.72
N THR A 251 -33.83 -17.03 4.37
CA THR A 251 -33.75 -17.95 3.24
C THR A 251 -33.66 -17.20 1.91
N ARG A 252 -34.47 -16.15 1.72
CA ARG A 252 -34.39 -15.24 0.55
C ARG A 252 -32.98 -14.65 0.41
N THR A 253 -32.41 -14.19 1.51
CA THR A 253 -31.10 -13.52 1.51
C THR A 253 -29.98 -14.52 1.21
N LEU A 254 -30.04 -15.72 1.81
CA LEU A 254 -29.09 -16.79 1.55
C LEU A 254 -29.11 -17.22 0.09
N LEU A 255 -30.29 -17.51 -0.48
CA LEU A 255 -30.44 -17.87 -1.90
C LEU A 255 -29.91 -16.77 -2.83
N ARG A 256 -30.19 -15.50 -2.51
CA ARG A 256 -29.68 -14.35 -3.27
C ARG A 256 -28.15 -14.30 -3.25
N LEU A 257 -27.51 -14.62 -2.13
CA LEU A 257 -26.06 -14.64 -2.01
C LEU A 257 -25.43 -15.83 -2.73
N GLN A 258 -26.15 -16.96 -2.83
CA GLN A 258 -25.74 -18.13 -3.61
C GLN A 258 -25.96 -17.95 -5.12
N GLY A 259 -26.49 -16.80 -5.56
CA GLY A 259 -26.86 -16.58 -6.97
C GLY A 259 -28.03 -17.44 -7.44
N GLN A 260 -28.82 -18.00 -6.51
CA GLN A 260 -29.98 -18.84 -6.81
C GLN A 260 -31.26 -18.01 -6.95
N SER A 261 -32.28 -18.61 -7.60
CA SER A 261 -33.59 -17.98 -7.76
C SER A 261 -34.25 -17.72 -6.41
N THR A 262 -34.68 -16.47 -6.17
CA THR A 262 -35.44 -16.08 -4.98
C THR A 262 -36.96 -16.19 -5.19
N ALA A 263 -37.39 -17.02 -6.14
CA ALA A 263 -38.81 -17.28 -6.37
C ALA A 263 -39.45 -17.94 -5.13
N PRO A 264 -40.74 -17.68 -4.83
CA PRO A 264 -41.42 -18.25 -3.66
C PRO A 264 -41.34 -19.77 -3.58
N TYR A 265 -41.35 -20.45 -4.73
CA TYR A 265 -41.22 -21.90 -4.82
C TYR A 265 -39.85 -22.39 -4.34
N THR A 266 -38.77 -21.75 -4.81
CA THR A 266 -37.40 -22.09 -4.40
C THR A 266 -37.17 -21.83 -2.91
N ILE A 267 -37.72 -20.73 -2.39
CA ILE A 267 -37.68 -20.42 -0.95
C ILE A 267 -38.41 -21.49 -0.15
N ALA A 268 -39.61 -21.92 -0.58
CA ALA A 268 -40.38 -22.97 0.09
C ALA A 268 -39.59 -24.27 0.17
N LYS A 269 -39.03 -24.70 -0.97
CA LYS A 269 -38.19 -25.90 -1.05
C LYS A 269 -37.01 -25.83 -0.08
N HIS A 270 -36.26 -24.73 -0.10
CA HIS A 270 -35.11 -24.56 0.79
C HIS A 270 -35.52 -24.49 2.28
N MET A 271 -36.66 -23.90 2.62
CA MET A 271 -37.17 -23.88 4.01
C MET A 271 -37.56 -25.28 4.50
N ILE A 272 -38.08 -26.15 3.62
CA ILE A 272 -38.37 -27.55 3.94
C ILE A 272 -37.06 -28.33 4.13
N GLU A 273 -36.14 -28.23 3.18
CA GLU A 273 -34.84 -28.94 3.21
C GLU A 273 -33.98 -28.55 4.40
N SER A 274 -33.99 -27.26 4.78
CA SER A 274 -33.27 -26.76 5.97
C SER A 274 -33.99 -27.02 7.30
N GLY A 275 -35.14 -27.70 7.29
CA GLY A 275 -35.89 -28.02 8.51
C GLY A 275 -36.55 -26.81 9.19
N ARG A 276 -36.66 -25.67 8.51
CA ARG A 276 -37.35 -24.47 9.03
C ARG A 276 -38.87 -24.52 8.85
N ALA A 277 -39.35 -25.37 7.95
CA ALA A 277 -40.76 -25.67 7.76
C ALA A 277 -41.00 -27.15 7.40
N PRO A 278 -40.58 -28.11 8.26
CA PRO A 278 -40.46 -29.53 7.90
C PRO A 278 -41.80 -30.24 7.68
N SER A 279 -42.91 -29.67 8.18
CA SER A 279 -44.24 -30.29 8.19
C SER A 279 -45.29 -29.56 7.34
N SER A 280 -44.87 -28.63 6.47
CA SER A 280 -45.80 -27.86 5.62
C SER A 280 -45.89 -28.42 4.21
N GLY A 281 -47.11 -28.58 3.68
CA GLY A 281 -47.31 -28.90 2.27
C GLY A 281 -46.73 -27.81 1.37
N HIS A 282 -45.96 -28.19 0.35
CA HIS A 282 -45.14 -27.27 -0.45
C HIS A 282 -45.93 -26.10 -1.06
N GLU A 283 -47.15 -26.35 -1.56
CA GLU A 283 -48.02 -25.31 -2.15
C GLU A 283 -48.54 -24.34 -1.09
N SER A 284 -49.04 -24.85 0.04
CA SER A 284 -49.51 -24.00 1.15
C SER A 284 -48.38 -23.10 1.71
N LEU A 285 -47.15 -23.62 1.75
CA LEU A 285 -45.99 -22.87 2.18
C LEU A 285 -45.63 -21.77 1.18
N ARG A 286 -45.67 -22.06 -0.12
CA ARG A 286 -45.45 -21.09 -1.20
C ARG A 286 -46.40 -19.90 -1.08
N ASP A 287 -47.70 -20.13 -0.89
CA ASP A 287 -48.69 -19.05 -0.80
C ASP A 287 -48.46 -18.17 0.43
N ARG A 288 -48.12 -18.79 1.56
CA ARG A 288 -47.71 -18.07 2.77
C ARG A 288 -46.44 -17.25 2.54
N ILE A 289 -45.46 -17.78 1.80
CA ILE A 289 -44.23 -17.07 1.44
C ILE A 289 -44.53 -15.85 0.58
N ILE A 290 -45.40 -15.94 -0.43
CA ILE A 290 -45.78 -14.79 -1.29
C ILE A 290 -46.29 -13.62 -0.43
N SER A 291 -47.25 -13.88 0.46
CA SER A 291 -47.78 -12.84 1.36
C SER A 291 -46.71 -12.28 2.32
N THR A 292 -45.76 -13.12 2.71
CA THR A 292 -44.68 -12.78 3.63
C THR A 292 -43.60 -11.95 2.95
N LEU A 293 -43.24 -12.23 1.70
CA LEU A 293 -42.31 -11.42 0.90
C LEU A 293 -42.83 -9.97 0.77
N ALA A 294 -44.10 -9.79 0.45
CA ALA A 294 -44.71 -8.46 0.41
C ALA A 294 -44.72 -7.74 1.78
N ARG A 295 -44.70 -8.49 2.89
CA ARG A 295 -44.54 -7.94 4.23
C ARG A 295 -43.09 -7.55 4.51
N ILE A 296 -42.13 -8.36 4.06
CA ILE A 296 -40.69 -8.07 4.19
C ILE A 296 -40.34 -6.77 3.46
N ASP A 297 -40.81 -6.61 2.22
CA ASP A 297 -40.52 -5.40 1.42
C ASP A 297 -41.09 -4.14 2.08
N LEU A 298 -42.24 -4.25 2.75
CA LEU A 298 -42.81 -3.18 3.57
C LEU A 298 -41.94 -2.84 4.78
N LEU A 299 -41.44 -3.86 5.50
CA LEU A 299 -40.58 -3.66 6.67
C LEU A 299 -39.21 -3.07 6.29
N GLU A 300 -38.72 -3.40 5.10
CA GLU A 300 -37.45 -2.86 4.57
C GLU A 300 -37.55 -1.41 4.09
N THR A 301 -38.76 -0.88 3.96
CA THR A 301 -39.02 0.50 3.49
C THR A 301 -39.61 1.41 4.56
N LYS A 302 -40.32 0.85 5.54
CA LYS A 302 -40.91 1.61 6.64
C LYS A 302 -39.87 1.98 7.69
N ILE A 303 -39.94 3.22 8.17
CA ILE A 303 -39.14 3.74 9.27
C ILE A 303 -39.75 3.31 10.60
N MET A 304 -38.89 2.97 11.56
CA MET A 304 -39.30 2.63 12.92
C MET A 304 -39.80 3.89 13.65
N PRO A 305 -40.95 3.86 14.35
CA PRO A 305 -41.45 5.01 15.08
C PRO A 305 -40.42 5.54 16.08
N GLY A 306 -40.14 6.84 16.04
CA GLY A 306 -39.14 7.47 16.92
C GLY A 306 -37.67 7.25 16.53
N SER A 307 -37.39 6.70 15.34
CA SER A 307 -36.03 6.52 14.81
C SER A 307 -35.95 7.01 13.36
N SER A 308 -34.74 7.30 12.88
CA SER A 308 -34.45 7.52 11.46
C SER A 308 -34.29 6.22 10.67
N ASP A 309 -34.19 5.08 11.36
CA ASP A 309 -33.84 3.81 10.74
C ASP A 309 -35.05 3.06 10.21
N PRO A 310 -34.91 2.31 9.11
CA PRO A 310 -35.92 1.36 8.68
C PRO A 310 -36.15 0.31 9.78
N VAL A 311 -37.39 -0.18 9.87
CA VAL A 311 -37.75 -1.28 10.77
C VAL A 311 -36.79 -2.44 10.53
N TRP A 312 -36.58 -2.80 9.26
CA TRP A 312 -35.63 -3.81 8.83
C TRP A 312 -34.65 -3.22 7.81
N ALA A 313 -33.45 -2.80 8.23
CA ALA A 313 -32.42 -2.32 7.29
C ALA A 313 -32.13 -3.35 6.19
N ARG A 314 -31.86 -2.94 4.96
CA ARG A 314 -31.50 -3.90 3.89
C ARG A 314 -30.14 -4.52 4.20
N PHE A 315 -30.04 -5.84 4.08
CA PHE A 315 -28.78 -6.53 4.30
C PHE A 315 -27.84 -6.38 3.11
N ASP A 316 -26.67 -5.80 3.39
CA ASP A 316 -25.57 -5.65 2.46
C ASP A 316 -24.42 -6.58 2.87
N ALA A 317 -24.26 -7.67 2.13
CA ALA A 317 -23.19 -8.63 2.38
C ALA A 317 -21.79 -8.02 2.22
N LYS A 318 -21.62 -7.01 1.34
CA LYS A 318 -20.33 -6.38 1.11
C LYS A 318 -19.92 -5.54 2.31
N ARG A 319 -20.84 -4.71 2.80
CA ARG A 319 -20.65 -3.94 4.04
C ARG A 319 -20.39 -4.88 5.22
N THR A 320 -21.19 -5.93 5.34
CA THR A 320 -21.07 -6.90 6.44
C THR A 320 -19.71 -7.61 6.45
N LEU A 321 -19.20 -8.08 5.30
CA LEU A 321 -17.88 -8.68 5.22
C LEU A 321 -16.76 -7.70 5.56
N ARG A 322 -16.87 -6.45 5.11
CA ARG A 322 -15.92 -5.39 5.46
C ARG A 322 -15.91 -5.13 6.97
N ASP A 323 -17.07 -5.00 7.59
CA ASP A 323 -17.21 -4.74 9.02
C ASP A 323 -16.63 -5.87 9.87
N ILE A 324 -16.85 -7.13 9.46
CA ILE A 324 -16.25 -8.33 10.08
C ILE A 324 -14.72 -8.27 10.00
N GLN A 325 -14.16 -7.88 8.86
CA GLN A 325 -12.71 -7.82 8.63
C GLN A 325 -12.03 -6.66 9.36
N GLU A 326 -12.67 -5.50 9.43
CA GLU A 326 -12.11 -4.30 10.05
C GLU A 326 -12.24 -4.30 11.58
N CYS A 327 -13.25 -4.98 12.13
CA CYS A 327 -13.43 -5.05 13.58
C CYS A 327 -14.14 -6.37 13.99
N PRO A 328 -13.39 -7.45 14.23
CA PRO A 328 -13.96 -8.75 14.59
C PRO A 328 -14.89 -8.68 15.81
N LEU A 329 -14.61 -7.77 16.75
CA LEU A 329 -15.39 -7.57 17.98
C LEU A 329 -16.68 -6.78 17.76
N ARG A 330 -16.74 -5.87 16.77
CA ARG A 330 -17.97 -5.12 16.42
C ARG A 330 -18.97 -6.02 15.67
N SER A 331 -18.48 -7.07 15.02
CA SER A 331 -19.32 -8.02 14.27
C SER A 331 -20.20 -8.93 15.13
N LEU A 332 -20.00 -8.95 16.46
CA LEU A 332 -20.82 -9.70 17.42
C LEU A 332 -21.98 -8.87 18.02
N ALA A 333 -22.02 -7.56 17.79
CA ALA A 333 -23.09 -6.69 18.28
C ALA A 333 -23.59 -5.78 17.14
N PRO A 334 -24.78 -6.03 16.55
CA PRO A 334 -25.44 -5.06 15.69
C PRO A 334 -25.77 -3.82 16.54
N GLU A 335 -24.91 -2.80 16.46
CA GLU A 335 -25.09 -1.41 16.90
C GLU A 335 -26.04 -1.20 18.11
N PHE A 336 -25.48 -1.35 19.31
CA PHE A 336 -25.84 -0.49 20.43
C PHE A 336 -24.99 0.80 20.33
N SER A 337 -25.23 1.63 19.31
CA SER A 337 -24.69 2.99 19.28
C SER A 337 -25.83 3.98 19.48
N ASN A 338 -26.31 4.05 20.71
CA ASN A 338 -26.75 5.33 21.25
C ASN A 338 -25.53 5.87 21.99
N ASP A 339 -24.69 6.64 21.31
CA ASP A 339 -23.80 7.59 21.99
C ASP A 339 -24.59 8.91 22.08
N PRO A 340 -25.13 9.28 23.26
CA PRO A 340 -25.73 10.59 23.45
C PRO A 340 -24.67 11.64 23.86
N TYR A 341 -23.38 11.31 23.77
CA TYR A 341 -22.28 12.16 24.23
C TYR A 341 -21.32 12.52 23.09
N GLU A 342 -21.84 13.11 22.02
CA GLU A 342 -21.04 14.03 21.19
C GLU A 342 -21.88 15.28 20.90
N SER A 343 -21.77 16.26 21.79
CA SER A 343 -21.59 17.70 21.48
C SER A 343 -21.55 18.52 22.78
N PRO A 344 -20.85 19.68 22.82
CA PRO A 344 -19.98 20.28 21.81
C PRO A 344 -18.48 20.07 22.07
#